data_AF-A0A9Q9P505-F1
#
_entry.id   AF-A0A9Q9P505-F1
#
_cell.length_a   1.000
_cell.length_b   1.000
_cell.length_c   1.000
_cell.angle_alpha   90.00
_cell.angle_beta   90.00
_cell.angle_gamma   90.00
#
_symmetry.space_group_name_H-M   'P 1'
#
loop_
_entity.id
_entity.type
_entity.pdbx_description
1 polymer ?
#
loop_
_entity_poly.entity_id
_entity_poly.type
_entity_poly.pdbx_seq_one_letter_code
_entity_poly.pdbx_strand_id
1 'polypeptide(L)'
;MDDRERGLAFLFAITLPPVMVWFLVAKFTYGIDPSTAKYLIPYLVKNTFSLWPLWSALIAGWFIGVGGLIAFIIYDKSRVFKGERFKKIYRGTELVRARTLADKTRERGVNQLTVANIPIPTYAENLHFSIAGTTGTGKTTIFNELLFKSIIRGGKNIALDPKWGVLKEFLSSRRCYFKRL
;
A
#
# COMPACT_ATOMS: atom_id res chain seq x y z
N MET A 1 -17.76 -5.81 0.68
CA MET A 1 -17.24 -7.01 1.35
C MET A 1 -17.48 -6.80 2.83
N ASP A 2 -18.55 -7.39 3.30
CA ASP A 2 -19.07 -7.22 4.66
C ASP A 2 -18.06 -7.80 5.67
N ASP A 3 -18.01 -7.26 6.89
CA ASP A 3 -17.05 -7.73 7.89
C ASP A 3 -17.27 -9.22 8.25
N ARG A 4 -18.50 -9.70 8.03
CA ARG A 4 -18.87 -11.11 8.16
C ARG A 4 -18.28 -12.00 7.06
N GLU A 5 -18.24 -11.52 5.81
CA GLU A 5 -17.59 -12.22 4.69
C GLU A 5 -16.08 -12.28 4.86
N ARG A 6 -15.48 -11.22 5.43
CA ARG A 6 -14.07 -11.21 5.81
C ARG A 6 -13.80 -12.24 6.90
N GLY A 7 -14.63 -12.28 7.95
CA GLY A 7 -14.54 -13.28 9.01
C GLY A 7 -14.63 -14.72 8.49
N LEU A 8 -15.55 -15.00 7.57
CA LEU A 8 -15.67 -16.29 6.90
C LEU A 8 -14.42 -16.61 6.06
N ALA A 9 -13.94 -15.66 5.24
CA ALA A 9 -12.72 -15.85 4.47
C ALA A 9 -11.49 -16.12 5.37
N PHE A 10 -11.41 -15.47 6.54
CA PHE A 10 -10.37 -15.73 7.53
C PHE A 10 -10.46 -17.13 8.14
N LEU A 11 -11.68 -17.57 8.52
CA LEU A 11 -11.89 -18.93 9.04
C LEU A 11 -11.52 -19.99 8.00
N PHE A 12 -11.92 -19.81 6.74
CA PHE A 12 -11.55 -20.72 5.66
C PHE A 12 -10.04 -20.72 5.38
N ALA A 13 -9.38 -19.56 5.38
CA ALA A 13 -7.95 -19.46 5.15
C ALA A 13 -7.10 -20.12 6.26
N ILE A 14 -7.59 -20.17 7.50
CA ILE A 14 -6.88 -20.82 8.61
C ILE A 14 -7.15 -22.32 8.65
N THR A 15 -8.37 -22.76 8.30
CA THR A 15 -8.79 -24.16 8.48
C THR A 15 -8.53 -25.05 7.27
N LEU A 16 -8.65 -24.53 6.04
CA LEU A 16 -8.47 -25.34 4.82
C LEU A 16 -7.02 -25.80 4.59
N PRO A 17 -5.99 -24.95 4.72
CA PRO A 17 -4.62 -25.36 4.38
C PRO A 17 -4.08 -26.51 5.26
N PRO A 18 -4.27 -26.52 6.59
CA PRO A 18 -3.86 -27.64 7.43
C PRO A 18 -4.51 -28.97 7.04
N VAL A 19 -5.81 -28.96 6.75
CA VAL A 19 -6.56 -30.16 6.35
C VAL A 19 -6.13 -30.64 4.97
N MET A 20 -5.92 -29.72 4.02
CA MET A 20 -5.52 -30.03 2.66
C MET A 20 -4.09 -30.59 2.58
N VAL A 21 -3.15 -30.01 3.32
CA VAL A 21 -1.76 -30.47 3.41
C VAL A 21 -1.69 -31.84 4.11
N TRP A 22 -2.47 -32.04 5.19
CA TRP A 22 -2.57 -33.35 5.83
C TRP A 22 -3.11 -34.43 4.88
N PHE A 23 -4.16 -34.12 4.12
CA PHE A 23 -4.75 -35.06 3.16
C PHE A 23 -3.80 -35.39 2.00
N LEU A 24 -3.05 -34.40 1.49
CA LEU A 24 -2.02 -34.60 0.45
C LEU A 24 -0.90 -35.52 0.93
N VAL A 25 -0.38 -35.30 2.15
CA VAL A 25 0.68 -36.14 2.73
C VAL A 25 0.16 -37.54 3.05
N ALA A 26 -1.08 -37.67 3.55
CA ALA A 26 -1.71 -38.97 3.77
C ALA A 26 -1.86 -39.75 2.46
N LYS A 27 -2.28 -39.08 1.37
CA LYS A 27 -2.41 -39.71 0.05
C LYS A 27 -1.06 -40.09 -0.57
N PHE A 28 -0.05 -39.22 -0.48
CA PHE A 28 1.26 -39.43 -1.09
C PHE A 28 2.09 -40.49 -0.36
N THR A 29 2.06 -40.49 0.97
CA THR A 29 2.88 -41.42 1.80
C THR A 29 2.23 -42.79 1.95
N TYR A 30 0.90 -42.88 2.00
CA TYR A 30 0.19 -44.13 2.30
C TYR A 30 -0.67 -44.67 1.15
N GLY A 31 -0.72 -44.00 -0.01
CA GLY A 31 -1.38 -44.51 -1.21
C GLY A 31 -2.85 -44.87 -0.99
N ILE A 32 -3.67 -43.89 -0.62
CA ILE A 32 -5.09 -44.14 -0.31
C ILE A 32 -5.84 -44.56 -1.58
N ASP A 33 -6.13 -45.86 -1.69
CA ASP A 33 -7.03 -46.42 -2.70
C ASP A 33 -8.51 -46.26 -2.28
N PRO A 34 -9.44 -45.90 -3.18
CA PRO A 34 -10.85 -45.64 -2.85
C PRO A 34 -11.57 -46.79 -2.12
N SER A 35 -11.10 -48.02 -2.35
CA SER A 35 -11.62 -49.25 -1.74
C SER A 35 -11.25 -49.41 -0.26
N THR A 36 -10.10 -48.86 0.16
CA THR A 36 -9.52 -49.07 1.51
C THR A 36 -9.62 -47.81 2.38
N ALA A 37 -9.99 -46.66 1.79
CA ALA A 37 -10.11 -45.37 2.45
C ALA A 37 -11.01 -45.37 3.70
N LYS A 38 -12.09 -46.16 3.71
CA LYS A 38 -13.03 -46.23 4.85
C LYS A 38 -12.41 -46.73 6.15
N TYR A 39 -11.39 -47.60 6.06
CA TYR A 39 -10.70 -48.18 7.22
C TYR A 39 -9.38 -47.48 7.52
N LEU A 40 -8.67 -47.01 6.48
CA LEU A 40 -7.39 -46.32 6.66
C LEU A 40 -7.55 -44.95 7.32
N ILE A 41 -8.57 -44.16 6.96
CA ILE A 41 -8.77 -42.80 7.48
C ILE A 41 -8.92 -42.78 9.01
N PRO A 42 -9.81 -43.56 9.66
CA PRO A 42 -9.91 -43.56 11.12
C PRO A 42 -8.65 -44.10 11.83
N TYR A 43 -7.89 -45.00 11.19
CA TYR A 43 -6.61 -45.49 11.70
C TYR A 43 -5.50 -44.42 11.62
N LEU A 44 -5.41 -43.72 10.48
CA LEU A 44 -4.50 -42.58 10.27
C LEU A 44 -4.82 -41.42 11.21
N VAL A 45 -6.10 -41.13 11.47
CA VAL A 45 -6.53 -40.10 12.43
C VAL A 45 -6.12 -40.47 13.85
N LYS A 46 -6.32 -41.73 14.28
CA LYS A 46 -5.89 -42.19 15.62
C LYS A 46 -4.37 -42.19 15.80
N ASN A 47 -3.61 -42.52 14.75
CA ASN A 47 -2.14 -42.58 14.78
C ASN A 47 -1.44 -41.31 14.26
N THR A 48 -2.18 -40.22 14.03
CA THR A 48 -1.67 -38.96 13.47
C THR A 48 -0.48 -38.39 14.27
N PHE A 49 -0.42 -38.63 15.58
CA PHE A 49 0.66 -38.15 16.46
C PHE A 49 1.86 -39.12 16.57
N SER A 50 1.75 -40.37 16.13
CA SER A 50 2.87 -41.34 16.12
C SER A 50 3.62 -41.35 14.77
N LEU A 51 3.00 -40.90 13.70
CA LEU A 51 3.59 -40.89 12.36
C LEU A 51 4.21 -39.52 12.06
N TRP A 52 5.54 -39.46 12.05
CA TRP A 52 6.34 -38.25 11.78
C TRP A 52 5.89 -37.42 10.53
N PRO A 53 5.47 -38.03 9.41
CA PRO A 53 5.01 -37.28 8.24
C PRO A 53 3.68 -36.53 8.46
N LEU A 54 2.80 -37.02 9.32
CA LEU A 54 1.45 -36.45 9.50
C LEU A 54 1.46 -35.24 10.42
N TRP A 55 2.23 -35.29 11.51
CA TRP A 55 2.31 -34.14 12.42
C TRP A 55 3.13 -32.98 11.83
N SER A 56 4.16 -33.27 11.04
CA SER A 56 4.88 -32.24 10.27
C SER A 56 4.01 -31.57 9.20
N ALA A 57 3.10 -32.33 8.58
CA ALA A 57 2.11 -31.78 7.64
C ALA A 57 1.14 -30.78 8.30
N LEU A 58 0.71 -31.03 9.55
CA LEU A 58 -0.15 -30.11 10.30
C LEU A 58 0.57 -28.80 10.64
N ILE A 59 1.83 -28.89 11.07
CA ILE A 59 2.66 -27.72 11.38
C ILE A 59 2.91 -26.90 10.11
N ALA A 60 3.33 -27.56 9.02
CA ALA A 60 3.58 -26.91 7.74
C ALA A 60 2.31 -26.23 7.18
N GLY A 61 1.15 -26.89 7.27
CA GLY A 61 -0.13 -26.34 6.87
C GLY A 61 -0.54 -25.09 7.66
N TRP A 62 -0.23 -25.04 8.96
CA TRP A 62 -0.44 -23.85 9.78
C TRP A 62 0.41 -22.67 9.28
N PHE A 63 1.71 -22.89 9.05
CA PHE A 63 2.61 -21.83 8.57
C PHE A 63 2.20 -21.28 7.20
N ILE A 64 1.75 -22.16 6.29
CA ILE A 64 1.23 -21.75 4.97
C ILE A 64 -0.06 -20.91 5.13
N GLY A 65 -0.99 -21.33 5.99
CA GLY A 65 -2.23 -20.60 6.25
C GLY A 65 -1.98 -19.22 6.86
N VAL A 66 -1.13 -19.13 7.88
CA VAL A 66 -0.76 -17.86 8.53
C VAL A 66 0.01 -16.96 7.57
N GLY A 67 0.96 -17.50 6.81
CA GLY A 67 1.72 -16.76 5.80
C GLY A 67 0.80 -16.18 4.71
N GLY A 68 -0.15 -16.98 4.21
CA GLY A 68 -1.14 -16.53 3.24
C GLY A 68 -2.05 -15.43 3.77
N LEU A 69 -2.45 -15.52 5.04
CA LEU A 69 -3.29 -14.52 5.70
C LEU A 69 -2.55 -13.19 5.91
N ILE A 70 -1.29 -13.24 6.35
CA ILE A 70 -0.44 -12.05 6.48
C ILE A 70 -0.24 -11.40 5.10
N ALA A 71 0.07 -12.20 4.07
CA ALA A 71 0.22 -11.69 2.71
C ALA A 71 -1.08 -11.04 2.19
N PHE A 72 -2.24 -11.62 2.49
CA PHE A 72 -3.54 -11.07 2.13
C PHE A 72 -3.83 -9.73 2.83
N ILE A 73 -3.52 -9.60 4.12
CA ILE A 73 -3.69 -8.35 4.88
C ILE A 73 -2.77 -7.26 4.33
N ILE A 74 -1.51 -7.58 4.04
CA ILE A 74 -0.56 -6.62 3.44
C ILE A 74 -1.06 -6.18 2.06
N TYR A 75 -1.54 -7.13 1.25
CA TYR A 75 -2.10 -6.84 -0.06
C TYR A 75 -3.32 -5.91 0.03
N ASP A 76 -4.22 -6.14 1.00
CA ASP A 76 -5.41 -5.30 1.19
C ASP A 76 -5.08 -3.89 1.71
N LYS A 77 -4.12 -3.77 2.64
CA LYS A 77 -3.64 -2.46 3.14
C LYS A 77 -2.92 -1.64 2.06
N SER A 78 -2.33 -2.27 1.05
CA SER A 78 -1.63 -1.58 -0.05
C SER A 78 -2.56 -0.87 -1.04
N ARG A 79 -3.88 -0.94 -0.86
CA ARG A 79 -4.87 -0.37 -1.78
C ARG A 79 -5.02 1.14 -1.58
N VAL A 80 -5.03 1.87 -2.71
CA VAL A 80 -5.25 3.31 -2.74
C VAL A 80 -6.72 3.65 -2.52
N PHE A 81 -7.61 2.84 -3.08
CA PHE A 81 -9.05 3.00 -2.95
C PHE A 81 -9.58 2.03 -1.89
N LYS A 82 -10.14 2.57 -0.80
CA LYS A 82 -10.74 1.80 0.30
C LYS A 82 -12.22 1.44 0.07
N GLY A 83 -12.81 1.91 -1.03
CA GLY A 83 -14.19 1.58 -1.39
C GLY A 83 -14.33 0.25 -2.14
N GLU A 84 -15.51 0.05 -2.73
CA GLU A 84 -15.86 -1.19 -3.44
C GLU A 84 -15.00 -1.44 -4.68
N ARG A 85 -14.79 -2.72 -5.02
CA ARG A 85 -13.93 -3.12 -6.13
C ARG A 85 -14.63 -2.83 -7.46
N PHE A 86 -14.13 -1.84 -8.20
CA PHE A 86 -14.56 -1.59 -9.57
C PHE A 86 -13.68 -2.38 -10.54
N LYS A 87 -14.31 -3.19 -11.41
CA LYS A 87 -13.62 -4.00 -12.44
C LYS A 87 -13.06 -3.13 -13.58
N LYS A 88 -13.68 -1.98 -13.84
CA LYS A 88 -13.25 -1.02 -14.87
C LYS A 88 -13.70 0.38 -14.48
N ILE A 89 -12.80 1.34 -14.62
CA ILE A 89 -13.12 2.77 -14.52
C ILE A 89 -13.52 3.22 -15.91
N TYR A 90 -14.79 3.62 -16.10
CA TYR A 90 -15.28 4.02 -17.42
C TYR A 90 -14.98 5.48 -17.73
N ARG A 91 -15.19 6.40 -16.77
CA ARG A 91 -14.97 7.86 -16.88
C ARG A 91 -14.78 8.47 -15.48
N GLY A 92 -14.35 9.74 -15.42
CA GLY A 92 -14.23 10.50 -14.17
C GLY A 92 -12.83 10.49 -13.56
N THR A 93 -12.75 10.82 -12.27
CA THR A 93 -11.47 10.95 -11.55
C THR A 93 -10.90 9.58 -11.17
N GLU A 94 -9.66 9.32 -11.60
CA GLU A 94 -8.91 8.11 -11.23
C GLU A 94 -8.03 8.37 -10.00
N LEU A 95 -8.21 7.60 -8.93
CA LEU A 95 -7.34 7.62 -7.76
C LEU A 95 -6.16 6.67 -7.97
N VAL A 96 -4.96 7.23 -8.08
CA VAL A 96 -3.72 6.49 -8.30
C VAL A 96 -2.78 6.58 -7.08
N ARG A 97 -1.81 5.66 -7.00
CA ARG A 97 -0.74 5.74 -5.97
C ARG A 97 0.09 6.99 -6.21
N ALA A 98 0.59 7.62 -5.14
CA ALA A 98 1.46 8.79 -5.23
C ALA A 98 2.68 8.55 -6.15
N ARG A 99 3.29 7.35 -6.09
CA ARG A 99 4.41 6.97 -6.98
C ARG A 99 3.99 6.94 -8.45
N THR A 100 2.88 6.26 -8.73
CA THR A 100 2.33 6.19 -10.09
C THR A 100 1.93 7.57 -10.62
N LEU A 101 1.40 8.45 -9.76
CA LEU A 101 1.14 9.84 -10.14
C LEU A 101 2.43 10.58 -10.48
N ALA A 102 3.45 10.46 -9.61
CA ALA A 102 4.75 11.09 -9.82
C ALA A 102 5.42 10.60 -11.11
N ASP A 103 5.33 9.31 -11.42
CA ASP A 103 5.87 8.75 -12.66
C ASP A 103 5.12 9.27 -13.90
N LYS A 104 3.78 9.42 -13.80
CA LYS A 104 2.95 9.97 -14.88
C LYS A 104 3.19 11.45 -15.13
N THR A 105 3.43 12.24 -14.08
CA THR A 105 3.62 13.69 -14.19
C THR A 105 5.07 14.11 -14.41
N ARG A 106 6.02 13.17 -14.32
CA ARG A 106 7.44 13.43 -14.53
C ARG A 106 7.77 13.64 -16.00
N GLU A 107 8.33 14.80 -16.30
CA GLU A 107 8.81 15.17 -17.63
C GLU A 107 10.35 15.03 -17.70
N ARG A 108 10.87 14.58 -18.84
CA ARG A 108 12.33 14.41 -19.04
C ARG A 108 12.94 15.74 -19.47
N GLY A 109 14.09 16.08 -18.89
CA GLY A 109 14.88 17.24 -19.29
C GLY A 109 14.38 18.59 -18.77
N VAL A 110 13.37 18.60 -17.90
CA VAL A 110 12.83 19.83 -17.29
C VAL A 110 12.94 19.78 -15.77
N ASN A 111 13.40 20.88 -15.17
CA ASN A 111 13.36 21.07 -13.72
C ASN A 111 11.94 21.46 -13.30
N GLN A 112 11.13 20.46 -12.92
CA GLN A 112 9.75 20.65 -12.49
C GLN A 112 9.66 21.12 -11.03
N LEU A 113 8.64 21.91 -10.71
CA LEU A 113 8.24 22.17 -9.33
C LEU A 113 7.62 20.91 -8.71
N THR A 114 7.66 20.80 -7.38
CA THR A 114 7.05 19.67 -6.66
C THR A 114 6.06 20.16 -5.61
N VAL A 115 4.97 19.41 -5.45
CA VAL A 115 3.98 19.57 -4.36
C VAL A 115 3.86 18.22 -3.66
N ALA A 116 4.17 18.17 -2.37
CA ALA A 116 4.16 16.93 -1.59
C ALA A 116 5.05 15.84 -2.23
N ASN A 117 6.21 16.24 -2.75
CA ASN A 117 7.16 15.39 -3.48
C ASN A 117 6.63 14.77 -4.80
N ILE A 118 5.56 15.34 -5.37
CA ILE A 118 5.02 14.94 -6.68
C ILE A 118 5.37 16.04 -7.69
N PRO A 119 6.06 15.72 -8.81
CA PRO A 119 6.38 16.69 -9.83
C PRO A 119 5.11 17.22 -10.50
N ILE A 120 5.06 18.54 -10.67
CA ILE A 120 3.97 19.24 -11.35
C ILE A 120 4.31 19.26 -12.85
N PRO A 121 3.37 18.87 -13.73
CA PRO A 121 3.61 18.98 -15.16
C PRO A 121 3.70 20.46 -15.57
N THR A 122 4.57 20.76 -16.53
CA THR A 122 4.94 22.15 -16.86
C THR A 122 3.76 22.99 -17.34
N TYR A 123 2.81 22.38 -18.05
CA TYR A 123 1.58 23.04 -18.48
C TYR A 123 0.68 23.48 -17.31
N ALA A 124 0.72 22.77 -16.18
CA ALA A 124 -0.12 23.06 -15.03
C ALA A 124 0.49 24.11 -14.10
N GLU A 125 1.81 24.37 -14.19
CA GLU A 125 2.50 25.36 -13.34
C GLU A 125 1.86 26.76 -13.46
N ASN A 126 1.37 27.12 -14.64
CA ASN A 126 0.75 28.43 -14.91
C ASN A 126 -0.76 28.49 -14.60
N LEU A 127 -1.40 27.37 -14.28
CA LEU A 127 -2.86 27.30 -14.09
C LEU A 127 -3.32 27.69 -12.68
N HIS A 128 -2.37 28.06 -11.80
CA HIS A 128 -2.60 28.40 -10.40
C HIS A 128 -3.07 27.19 -9.57
N PHE A 129 -2.64 27.13 -8.31
CA PHE A 129 -2.97 26.02 -7.41
C PHE A 129 -3.78 26.52 -6.22
N SER A 130 -4.80 25.74 -5.84
CA SER A 130 -5.52 25.94 -4.59
C SER A 130 -5.15 24.84 -3.60
N ILE A 131 -4.59 25.22 -2.44
CA ILE A 131 -4.21 24.30 -1.37
C ILE A 131 -5.19 24.48 -0.21
N ALA A 132 -6.10 23.53 -0.06
CA ALA A 132 -7.09 23.50 1.02
C ALA A 132 -6.68 22.53 2.14
N GLY A 133 -7.06 22.83 3.38
CA GLY A 133 -6.74 22.01 4.56
C GLY A 133 -7.06 22.75 5.86
N THR A 134 -7.07 22.06 7.00
CA THR A 134 -7.24 22.68 8.32
C THR A 134 -5.91 23.21 8.87
N THR A 135 -5.93 23.92 9.99
CA THR A 135 -4.69 24.34 10.67
C THR A 135 -3.93 23.12 11.18
N GLY A 136 -2.63 23.05 10.92
CA GLY A 136 -1.78 21.92 11.34
C GLY A 136 -1.66 20.78 10.33
N THR A 137 -2.34 20.83 9.18
CA THR A 137 -2.23 19.78 8.13
C THR A 137 -0.99 19.92 7.24
N GLY A 138 -0.04 20.79 7.58
CA GLY A 138 1.19 20.97 6.81
C GLY A 138 1.07 21.87 5.57
N LYS A 139 0.06 22.74 5.47
CA LYS A 139 -0.05 23.70 4.35
C LYS A 139 1.22 24.54 4.18
N THR A 140 1.80 25.03 5.27
CA THR A 140 3.07 25.77 5.25
C THR A 140 4.23 24.93 4.71
N THR A 141 4.29 23.64 5.06
CA THR A 141 5.33 22.72 4.56
C THR A 141 5.27 22.57 3.04
N ILE A 142 4.07 22.49 2.47
CA ILE A 142 3.88 22.42 1.01
C ILE A 142 4.35 23.72 0.33
N PHE A 143 4.02 24.87 0.90
CA PHE A 143 4.50 26.16 0.36
C PHE A 143 6.02 26.29 0.43
N ASN A 144 6.64 25.85 1.53
CA ASN A 144 8.09 25.86 1.69
C ASN A 144 8.78 24.98 0.65
N GLU A 145 8.26 23.77 0.40
CA GLU A 145 8.76 22.88 -0.65
C GLU A 145 8.69 23.55 -2.03
N LEU A 146 7.54 24.12 -2.38
CA LEU A 146 7.30 24.75 -3.67
C LEU A 146 8.21 25.97 -3.89
N LEU A 147 8.32 26.85 -2.89
CA LEU A 147 9.20 28.02 -2.93
C LEU A 147 10.66 27.60 -3.05
N PHE A 148 11.09 26.57 -2.31
CA PHE A 148 12.47 26.09 -2.32
C PHE A 148 12.85 25.55 -3.70
N LYS A 149 11.98 24.74 -4.31
CA LYS A 149 12.17 24.23 -5.67
C LYS A 149 12.18 25.34 -6.72
N SER A 150 11.31 26.33 -6.57
CA SER A 150 11.28 27.50 -7.47
C SER A 150 12.57 28.31 -7.38
N ILE A 151 13.11 28.54 -6.18
CA ILE A 151 14.38 29.25 -5.98
C ILE A 151 15.55 28.47 -6.57
N ILE A 152 15.60 27.14 -6.39
CA ILE A 152 16.64 26.30 -7.01
C ILE A 152 16.60 26.40 -8.55
N ARG A 153 15.40 26.47 -9.13
CA ARG A 153 15.21 26.67 -10.57
C ARG A 153 15.58 28.09 -11.04
N GLY A 154 15.76 29.04 -10.13
CA GLY A 154 16.02 30.45 -10.44
C GLY A 154 14.76 31.29 -10.64
N GLY A 155 13.60 30.80 -10.19
CA GLY A 155 12.33 31.52 -10.24
C GLY A 155 12.30 32.71 -9.27
N LYS A 156 11.62 33.78 -9.68
CA LYS A 156 11.31 34.93 -8.83
C LYS A 156 9.93 34.71 -8.20
N ASN A 157 9.89 34.64 -6.87
CA ASN A 157 8.64 34.41 -6.13
C ASN A 157 8.34 35.60 -5.22
N ILE A 158 7.06 35.93 -5.09
CA ILE A 158 6.56 36.88 -4.10
C ILE A 158 5.74 36.08 -3.10
N ALA A 159 6.12 36.13 -1.82
CA ALA A 159 5.44 35.42 -0.75
C ALA A 159 4.85 36.42 0.26
N LEU A 160 3.56 36.30 0.51
CA LEU A 160 2.87 37.01 1.57
C LEU A 160 2.78 36.08 2.79
N ASP A 161 3.68 36.27 3.75
CA ASP A 161 3.78 35.41 4.94
C ASP A 161 3.40 36.19 6.21
N PRO A 162 2.14 36.13 6.66
CA PRO A 162 1.71 36.81 7.87
C PRO A 162 2.29 36.22 9.16
N LYS A 163 2.84 34.98 9.13
CA LYS A 163 3.38 34.30 10.31
C LYS A 163 4.91 34.25 10.35
N TRP A 164 5.59 34.82 9.37
CA TRP A 164 7.06 34.87 9.25
C TRP A 164 7.76 33.49 9.25
N GLY A 165 7.02 32.40 9.08
CA GLY A 165 7.55 31.04 9.12
C GLY A 165 8.43 30.73 7.91
N VAL A 166 7.98 31.15 6.73
CA VAL A 166 8.71 31.02 5.47
C VAL A 166 9.97 31.88 5.52
N LEU A 167 9.84 33.12 5.99
CA LEU A 167 10.97 34.07 6.01
C LEU A 167 12.13 33.57 6.88
N LYS A 168 11.86 33.02 8.06
CA LYS A 168 12.90 32.51 8.96
C LYS A 168 13.71 31.37 8.35
N GLU A 169 13.03 30.44 7.68
CA GLU A 169 13.65 29.27 7.07
C GLU A 169 14.51 29.65 5.85
N PHE A 170 14.06 30.62 5.05
CA PHE A 170 14.80 31.10 3.88
C PHE A 170 15.93 32.08 4.20
N LEU A 171 15.80 32.92 5.24
CA LEU A 171 16.89 33.79 5.71
C LEU A 171 18.06 32.97 6.29
N SER A 172 17.75 31.91 7.03
CA SER A 172 18.77 30.97 7.51
C SER A 172 19.55 30.32 6.35
N SER A 173 18.86 30.04 5.24
CA SER A 173 19.45 29.46 4.02
C SER A 173 20.14 30.46 3.08
N ARG A 174 20.31 31.74 3.47
CA ARG A 174 21.06 32.80 2.77
C ARG A 174 20.84 32.91 1.24
N ARG A 175 19.60 32.85 0.75
CA ARG A 175 19.34 32.83 -0.72
C ARG A 175 18.26 33.76 -1.28
N CYS A 176 17.77 34.78 -0.56
CA CYS A 176 16.78 35.71 -1.11
C CYS A 176 17.06 37.20 -0.83
N TYR A 177 16.93 38.01 -1.90
CA TYR A 177 16.71 39.45 -1.84
C TYR A 177 15.22 39.72 -1.56
N PHE A 178 14.91 40.45 -0.49
CA PHE A 178 13.55 40.89 -0.20
C PHE A 178 13.42 42.39 -0.45
N LYS A 179 12.43 42.79 -1.25
CA LYS A 179 12.02 44.19 -1.41
C LYS A 179 10.81 44.40 -0.52
N ARG A 180 10.96 45.27 0.49
CA ARG A 180 9.89 45.70 1.38
C ARG A 180 8.88 46.48 0.52
N LEU A 181 7.64 46.00 0.42
CA LEU A 181 6.50 46.75 -0.13
C LEU A 181 5.92 47.63 0.97
#